data_AF-A0ABD1DBL9-F1
#
_entry.id   AF-A0ABD1DBL9-F1
#
_cell.length_a   1.000
_cell.length_b   1.000
_cell.length_c   1.000
_cell.angle_alpha   90.00
_cell.angle_beta   90.00
_cell.angle_gamma   90.00
#
_symmetry.space_group_name_H-M   'P 1'
#
loop_
_entity.id
_entity.type
_entity.pdbx_description
1 polymer ?
#
loop_
_entity_poly.entity_id
_entity_poly.type
_entity_poly.pdbx_seq_one_letter_code
_entity_poly.pdbx_strand_id
1 'polypeptide(L)'
;MPRKRHAPPAAIPLIHLVRASWLHQVGQFFTESTLHGVRYIAEAGRPFWEHFAWFCLVLVSAVTTVCIILNLWVRFQTHPTITGPDTSLRFTATVFPTVLVCPVETPFDEEKLGSFNETLLAMSSFGRIGQLVGDRGLVGSLAKVKIDDVRSEIFRSVLSCDEVIGECWFRGTRLEDCCKSFLPVFSEVGFCYAFSAKFYDTERAWVRNPDRKFIYETDKKWGLTFGPLRKSNILIHSYNELSGWEFRPQVQWDEDFAIELLVTMKQTYTTEDARQLSIGQRKCIFPDEVGLQYHEDEYTYSGCMRECRLVKSLKRCGCVPPFYALKPESTERQCGPADLPCLVRNFTIITRVGRLCQQCELGCNNTVYEIEKYSKVVASEAGKEPLVTIEYLTWPVIRYKREVLFGWVDLLVSFGGIAGLFLGFSLLSGVEIIYFFTMRACCMLYKNRDQLVAIEQEKLHRPPDRFDLNLLPALRRRNRKQPTSPDPSQRNVITLSLVEQEFNAVKVPKERGLVLGGLGAQPEHRRLERRLEKMKIMVRPDFFQPVHVAPYSERIKPLDRNVVRTKDGGMLYNGYLP
;
A
#
# COMPACT_ATOMS: atom_id res chain seq x y z
N MET A 1 69.69 -35.04 44.04
CA MET A 1 69.17 -34.00 43.11
C MET A 1 68.39 -34.68 41.99
N PRO A 2 67.49 -33.99 41.26
CA PRO A 2 66.55 -32.96 41.71
C PRO A 2 65.08 -33.33 41.37
N ARG A 3 64.10 -32.72 42.04
CA ARG A 3 62.68 -32.78 41.65
C ARG A 3 62.52 -32.27 40.21
N LYS A 4 61.92 -33.06 39.31
CA LYS A 4 61.40 -32.54 38.03
C LYS A 4 60.34 -31.49 38.34
N ARG A 5 60.62 -30.23 38.02
CA ARG A 5 59.62 -29.16 38.05
C ARG A 5 58.70 -29.39 36.85
N HIS A 6 57.40 -29.57 37.09
CA HIS A 6 56.42 -29.42 36.02
C HIS A 6 56.51 -27.99 35.49
N ALA A 7 56.59 -27.84 34.17
CA ALA A 7 56.47 -26.53 33.55
C ALA A 7 55.06 -25.97 33.80
N PRO A 8 54.90 -24.66 34.08
CA PRO A 8 53.59 -24.06 34.15
C PRO A 8 52.89 -24.18 32.78
N PRO A 9 51.57 -24.45 32.73
CA PRO A 9 50.85 -24.49 31.48
C PRO A 9 50.94 -23.13 30.77
N ALA A 10 51.09 -23.15 29.44
CA ALA A 10 51.13 -21.93 28.64
C ALA A 10 49.85 -21.10 28.87
N ALA A 11 50.01 -19.79 29.06
CA ALA A 11 48.89 -18.89 29.30
C ALA A 11 47.99 -18.80 28.06
N ILE A 12 46.88 -19.54 28.07
CA ILE A 12 45.92 -19.57 26.96
C ILE A 12 45.28 -18.16 26.82
N PRO A 13 45.26 -17.55 25.63
CA PRO A 13 44.69 -16.21 25.45
C PRO A 13 43.21 -16.16 25.82
N LEU A 14 42.76 -15.03 26.38
CA LEU A 14 41.36 -14.84 26.79
C LEU A 14 40.37 -15.12 25.64
N ILE A 15 40.74 -14.76 24.40
CA ILE A 15 39.94 -15.00 23.19
C ILE A 15 39.73 -16.50 22.94
N HIS A 16 40.74 -17.33 23.21
CA HIS A 16 40.63 -18.79 23.10
C HIS A 16 39.71 -19.35 24.18
N LEU A 17 39.85 -18.92 25.44
CA LEU A 17 38.91 -19.30 26.51
C LEU A 17 37.47 -18.87 26.19
N VAL A 18 37.24 -17.67 25.67
CA VAL A 18 35.89 -17.21 25.28
C VAL A 18 35.32 -18.12 24.19
N ARG A 19 36.12 -18.44 23.16
CA ARG A 19 35.72 -19.37 22.09
C ARG A 19 35.46 -20.79 22.62
N ALA A 20 36.28 -21.28 23.56
CA ALA A 20 36.12 -22.59 24.18
C ALA A 20 34.87 -22.66 25.08
N SER A 21 34.59 -21.60 25.87
CA SER A 21 33.36 -21.45 26.64
C SER A 21 32.15 -21.50 25.72
N TRP A 22 32.18 -20.70 24.66
CA TRP A 22 31.08 -20.62 23.71
C TRP A 22 30.85 -21.96 23.00
N LEU A 23 31.89 -22.63 22.49
CA LEU A 23 31.78 -23.96 21.87
C LEU A 23 31.30 -25.04 22.86
N HIS A 24 31.65 -24.94 24.14
CA HIS A 24 31.16 -25.86 25.17
C HIS A 24 29.67 -25.61 25.48
N GLN A 25 29.25 -24.34 25.60
CA GLN A 25 27.83 -23.98 25.76
C GLN A 25 27.00 -24.34 24.53
N VAL A 26 27.54 -24.18 23.31
CA VAL A 26 26.92 -24.70 22.07
C VAL A 26 26.69 -26.21 22.21
N GLY A 27 27.73 -27.00 22.55
CA GLY A 27 27.58 -28.45 22.72
C GLY A 27 26.51 -28.84 23.74
N GLN A 28 26.50 -28.20 24.92
CA GLN A 28 25.48 -28.43 25.95
C GLN A 28 24.08 -28.01 25.50
N PHE A 29 23.95 -26.87 24.81
CA PHE A 29 22.68 -26.42 24.25
C PHE A 29 22.15 -27.42 23.22
N PHE A 30 22.98 -27.90 22.27
CA PHE A 30 22.53 -28.90 21.30
C PHE A 30 22.07 -30.21 21.96
N THR A 31 22.61 -30.60 23.12
CA THR A 31 22.15 -31.81 23.86
C THR A 31 20.92 -31.57 24.76
N GLU A 32 20.79 -30.38 25.36
CA GLU A 32 19.76 -30.06 26.37
C GLU A 32 18.58 -29.24 25.81
N SER A 33 18.65 -28.68 24.59
CA SER A 33 17.63 -27.74 24.07
C SER A 33 16.27 -28.37 23.79
N THR A 34 15.23 -27.55 23.94
CA THR A 34 13.85 -27.87 23.54
C THR A 34 13.58 -27.80 22.03
N LEU A 35 14.55 -27.39 21.21
CA LEU A 35 14.39 -27.27 19.76
C LEU A 35 14.27 -28.63 19.06
N HIS A 36 13.29 -28.75 18.17
CA HIS A 36 13.05 -29.98 17.43
C HIS A 36 14.20 -30.30 16.45
N GLY A 37 14.61 -31.56 16.38
CA GLY A 37 15.69 -32.04 15.51
C GLY A 37 17.11 -31.75 16.01
N VAL A 38 17.31 -30.63 16.73
CA VAL A 38 18.61 -30.15 17.22
C VAL A 38 19.32 -31.18 18.10
N ARG A 39 18.60 -31.87 19.00
CA ARG A 39 19.14 -32.94 19.84
C ARG A 39 19.76 -34.10 19.05
N TYR A 40 19.15 -34.50 17.93
CA TYR A 40 19.65 -35.62 17.11
C TYR A 40 20.94 -35.27 16.34
N ILE A 41 21.33 -34.00 16.29
CA ILE A 41 22.60 -33.55 15.71
C ILE A 41 23.77 -33.80 16.69
N ALA A 42 23.54 -33.76 18.00
CA ALA A 42 24.60 -33.89 19.02
C ALA A 42 24.59 -35.19 19.84
N GLU A 43 23.58 -36.05 19.68
CA GLU A 43 23.48 -37.31 20.44
C GLU A 43 24.56 -38.34 20.03
N ALA A 44 25.47 -38.67 20.95
CA ALA A 44 26.60 -39.55 20.65
C ALA A 44 26.18 -41.00 20.38
N GLY A 45 26.68 -41.58 19.28
CA GLY A 45 26.50 -43.00 18.93
C GLY A 45 25.70 -43.28 17.65
N ARG A 46 25.14 -42.25 16.99
CA ARG A 46 24.45 -42.39 15.70
C ARG A 46 25.45 -42.38 14.52
N PRO A 47 25.14 -43.03 13.37
CA PRO A 47 25.99 -42.99 12.19
C PRO A 47 26.01 -41.59 11.56
N PHE A 48 27.14 -41.21 10.95
CA PHE A 48 27.34 -39.89 10.31
C PHE A 48 26.19 -39.48 9.36
N TRP A 49 25.66 -40.42 8.58
CA TRP A 49 24.56 -40.19 7.65
C TRP A 49 23.27 -39.71 8.32
N GLU A 50 23.00 -40.17 9.55
CA GLU A 50 21.82 -39.77 10.31
C GLU A 50 21.98 -38.35 10.87
N HIS A 51 23.16 -38.01 11.40
CA HIS A 51 23.48 -36.63 11.79
C HIS A 51 23.38 -35.67 10.60
N PHE A 52 23.89 -36.06 9.42
CA PHE A 52 23.79 -35.25 8.21
C PHE A 52 22.33 -35.08 7.74
N ALA A 53 21.51 -36.13 7.82
CA ALA A 53 20.09 -36.06 7.49
C ALA A 53 19.32 -35.11 8.44
N TRP A 54 19.50 -35.23 9.75
CA TRP A 54 18.88 -34.33 10.74
C TRP A 54 19.37 -32.88 10.59
N PHE A 55 20.66 -32.67 10.34
CA PHE A 55 21.20 -31.35 10.03
C PHE A 55 20.54 -30.73 8.79
N CYS A 56 20.40 -31.49 7.71
CA CYS A 56 19.72 -31.03 6.49
C CYS A 56 18.24 -30.70 6.75
N LEU A 57 17.52 -31.53 7.53
CA LEU A 57 16.11 -31.28 7.87
C LEU A 57 15.93 -30.01 8.70
N VAL A 58 16.73 -29.82 9.75
CA VAL A 58 16.70 -28.61 10.60
C VAL A 58 17.13 -27.36 9.82
N LEU A 59 18.13 -27.48 8.95
CA LEU A 59 18.56 -26.37 8.09
C LEU A 59 17.45 -25.97 7.11
N VAL A 60 16.81 -26.95 6.45
CA VAL A 60 15.69 -26.68 5.54
C VAL A 60 14.52 -26.07 6.30
N SER A 61 14.13 -26.60 7.46
CA SER A 61 13.01 -26.05 8.23
C SER A 61 13.29 -24.64 8.77
N ALA A 62 14.54 -24.35 9.17
CA ALA A 62 14.96 -23.00 9.54
C ALA A 62 14.89 -22.03 8.35
N VAL A 63 15.39 -22.42 7.18
CA VAL A 63 15.33 -21.60 5.96
C VAL A 63 13.88 -21.35 5.54
N THR A 64 13.01 -22.37 5.52
CA THR A 64 11.59 -22.17 5.18
C THR A 64 10.88 -21.29 6.20
N THR A 65 11.18 -21.43 7.50
CA THR A 65 10.66 -20.56 8.58
C THR A 65 11.00 -19.10 8.30
N VAL A 66 12.28 -18.79 8.06
CA VAL A 66 12.75 -17.43 7.78
C VAL A 66 12.12 -16.88 6.50
N CYS A 67 12.06 -17.66 5.42
CA CYS A 67 11.42 -17.23 4.17
C CYS A 67 9.92 -16.92 4.34
N ILE A 68 9.17 -17.74 5.08
CA ILE A 68 7.74 -17.49 5.33
C ILE A 68 7.55 -16.25 6.21
N ILE A 69 8.35 -16.09 7.27
CA ILE A 69 8.31 -14.91 8.15
C ILE A 69 8.60 -13.62 7.37
N LEU A 70 9.62 -13.62 6.51
CA LEU A 70 9.96 -12.46 5.66
C LEU A 70 8.83 -12.15 4.65
N ASN A 71 8.26 -13.17 4.00
CA ASN A 71 7.12 -12.97 3.09
C ASN A 71 5.88 -12.41 3.81
N LEU A 72 5.59 -12.90 5.02
CA LEU A 72 4.47 -12.43 5.83
C LEU A 72 4.72 -10.99 6.33
N TRP A 73 5.95 -10.65 6.72
CA TRP A 73 6.35 -9.28 7.03
C TRP A 73 6.19 -8.33 5.83
N VAL A 74 6.64 -8.72 4.63
CA VAL A 74 6.44 -7.93 3.41
C VAL A 74 4.95 -7.76 3.10
N ARG A 75 4.12 -8.80 3.30
CA ARG A 75 2.66 -8.71 3.14
C ARG A 75 2.03 -7.74 4.14
N PHE A 76 2.44 -7.79 5.41
CA PHE A 76 2.00 -6.85 6.46
C PHE A 76 2.36 -5.40 6.13
N GLN A 77 3.57 -5.15 5.60
CA GLN A 77 3.99 -3.79 5.20
C GLN A 77 3.28 -3.28 3.94
N THR A 78 2.89 -4.16 3.01
CA THR A 78 2.33 -3.75 1.70
C THR A 78 0.80 -3.77 1.63
N HIS A 79 0.15 -4.71 2.32
CA HIS A 79 -1.29 -4.97 2.23
C HIS A 79 -1.88 -5.36 3.61
N PRO A 80 -1.87 -4.47 4.63
CA PRO A 80 -2.37 -4.77 5.97
C PRO A 80 -3.90 -4.72 6.11
N THR A 81 -4.63 -4.22 5.11
CA THR A 81 -6.09 -3.99 5.18
C THR A 81 -6.83 -4.68 4.04
N ILE A 82 -8.07 -5.10 4.30
CA ILE A 82 -9.01 -5.59 3.29
C ILE A 82 -10.20 -4.62 3.14
N THR A 83 -10.74 -4.49 1.93
CA THR A 83 -11.93 -3.68 1.61
C THR A 83 -13.05 -4.59 1.11
N GLY A 84 -14.24 -4.53 1.73
CA GLY A 84 -15.42 -5.27 1.31
C GLY A 84 -16.67 -4.39 1.27
N PRO A 85 -17.73 -4.78 0.55
CA PRO A 85 -19.02 -4.09 0.62
C PRO A 85 -19.65 -4.28 2.01
N ASP A 86 -20.20 -3.21 2.56
CA ASP A 86 -20.91 -3.19 3.83
C ASP A 86 -22.42 -3.26 3.58
N THR A 87 -23.02 -4.41 3.90
CA THR A 87 -24.46 -4.65 3.76
C THR A 87 -25.24 -4.43 5.06
N SER A 88 -24.55 -4.09 6.15
CA SER A 88 -25.15 -4.06 7.50
C SER A 88 -25.94 -2.77 7.80
N LEU A 89 -25.65 -1.68 7.09
CA LEU A 89 -26.21 -0.35 7.36
C LEU A 89 -27.18 0.09 6.26
N ARG A 90 -28.43 0.37 6.61
CA ARG A 90 -29.38 1.08 5.75
C ARG A 90 -29.32 2.57 6.07
N PHE A 91 -29.08 3.40 5.06
CA PHE A 91 -29.08 4.86 5.21
C PHE A 91 -30.52 5.39 5.11
N THR A 92 -31.00 6.06 6.16
CA THR A 92 -32.29 6.78 6.15
C THR A 92 -32.16 8.19 5.58
N ALA A 93 -30.96 8.76 5.65
CA ALA A 93 -30.61 10.07 5.11
C ALA A 93 -29.15 10.08 4.63
N THR A 94 -28.86 10.89 3.61
CA THR A 94 -27.50 11.14 3.10
C THR A 94 -27.28 12.63 2.84
N VAL A 95 -26.03 13.09 2.95
CA VAL A 95 -25.66 14.47 2.60
C VAL A 95 -25.59 14.59 1.08
N PHE A 96 -26.18 15.65 0.51
CA PHE A 96 -26.09 15.93 -0.91
C PHE A 96 -24.69 16.47 -1.27
N PRO A 97 -24.07 16.04 -2.39
CA PRO A 97 -22.77 16.54 -2.82
C PRO A 97 -22.75 18.07 -2.94
N THR A 98 -21.55 18.63 -2.83
CA THR A 98 -21.33 20.02 -3.20
C THR A 98 -21.37 20.13 -4.73
N VAL A 99 -22.24 21.00 -5.24
CA VAL A 99 -22.38 21.29 -6.67
C VAL A 99 -21.96 22.73 -6.89
N LEU A 100 -20.88 22.96 -7.63
CA LEU A 100 -20.39 24.29 -8.00
C LEU A 100 -20.83 24.64 -9.42
N VAL A 101 -21.25 25.88 -9.59
CA VAL A 101 -21.56 26.54 -10.86
C VAL A 101 -20.55 27.66 -11.04
N CYS A 102 -19.66 27.51 -12.03
CA CYS A 102 -18.56 28.43 -12.29
C CYS A 102 -18.74 29.07 -13.69
N PRO A 103 -19.11 30.36 -13.79
CA PRO A 103 -19.22 31.07 -15.07
C PRO A 103 -17.92 31.01 -15.87
N VAL A 104 -18.01 30.74 -17.18
CA VAL A 104 -16.83 30.46 -18.01
C VAL A 104 -16.21 31.71 -18.62
N GLU A 105 -17.04 32.60 -19.20
CA GLU A 105 -16.57 33.68 -20.07
C GLU A 105 -16.07 34.87 -19.23
N THR A 106 -16.98 35.57 -18.57
CA THR A 106 -16.71 36.58 -17.55
C THR A 106 -17.46 36.24 -16.25
N PRO A 107 -16.78 35.91 -15.14
CA PRO A 107 -17.41 35.84 -13.82
C PRO A 107 -17.64 37.24 -13.22
N PHE A 108 -17.30 38.29 -13.96
CA PHE A 108 -17.38 39.69 -13.57
C PHE A 108 -18.46 40.42 -14.36
N ASP A 109 -19.10 41.39 -13.70
CA ASP A 109 -19.98 42.35 -14.33
C ASP A 109 -19.15 43.39 -15.10
N GLU A 110 -19.31 43.44 -16.42
CA GLU A 110 -18.52 44.31 -17.30
C GLU A 110 -18.72 45.81 -17.01
N GLU A 111 -19.89 46.22 -16.50
CA GLU A 111 -20.16 47.63 -16.17
C GLU A 111 -19.35 48.09 -14.94
N LYS A 112 -19.17 47.21 -13.95
CA LYS A 112 -18.43 47.50 -12.71
C LYS A 112 -16.91 47.52 -12.87
N LEU A 113 -16.40 47.05 -14.01
CA LEU A 113 -15.05 46.48 -14.12
C LEU A 113 -14.04 47.36 -14.87
N GLY A 114 -14.54 48.30 -15.68
CA GLY A 114 -13.74 49.33 -16.36
C GLY A 114 -12.49 48.79 -17.06
N SER A 115 -11.34 49.39 -16.77
CA SER A 115 -10.05 48.99 -17.36
C SER A 115 -9.37 47.78 -16.70
N PHE A 116 -9.97 47.17 -15.67
CA PHE A 116 -9.29 46.21 -14.79
C PHE A 116 -9.60 44.73 -15.10
N ASN A 117 -10.60 44.46 -15.96
CA ASN A 117 -11.11 43.13 -16.33
C ASN A 117 -10.01 42.08 -16.48
N GLU A 118 -9.14 42.23 -17.47
CA GLU A 118 -8.12 41.24 -17.84
C GLU A 118 -7.14 40.93 -16.70
N THR A 119 -6.87 41.89 -15.80
CA THR A 119 -5.94 41.68 -14.68
C THR A 119 -6.60 40.87 -13.56
N LEU A 120 -7.84 41.22 -13.22
CA LEU A 120 -8.64 40.48 -12.23
C LEU A 120 -8.98 39.07 -12.73
N LEU A 121 -9.32 38.94 -14.02
CA LEU A 121 -9.56 37.66 -14.70
C LEU A 121 -8.31 36.79 -14.72
N ALA A 122 -7.15 37.34 -15.11
CA ALA A 122 -5.87 36.63 -15.06
C ALA A 122 -5.54 36.07 -13.67
N MET A 123 -5.85 36.82 -12.61
CA MET A 123 -5.54 36.46 -11.22
C MET A 123 -6.64 35.61 -10.53
N SER A 124 -7.82 35.47 -11.15
CA SER A 124 -8.96 34.75 -10.57
C SER A 124 -8.76 33.24 -10.40
N SER A 125 -7.92 32.57 -11.20
CA SER A 125 -7.71 31.12 -11.06
C SER A 125 -6.39 30.63 -11.62
N PHE A 126 -5.96 29.44 -11.18
CA PHE A 126 -4.83 28.75 -11.81
C PHE A 126 -5.10 28.42 -13.29
N GLY A 127 -6.38 28.28 -13.71
CA GLY A 127 -6.74 28.09 -15.11
C GLY A 127 -6.34 29.29 -15.98
N ARG A 128 -6.67 30.50 -15.52
CA ARG A 128 -6.36 31.76 -16.23
C ARG A 128 -4.86 32.08 -16.18
N ILE A 129 -4.20 31.90 -15.03
CA ILE A 129 -2.73 32.02 -14.93
C ILE A 129 -2.02 31.04 -15.90
N GLY A 130 -2.56 29.82 -16.06
CA GLY A 130 -2.04 28.81 -16.98
C GLY A 130 -2.15 29.19 -18.46
N GLN A 131 -3.20 29.91 -18.86
CA GLN A 131 -3.38 30.40 -20.23
C GLN A 131 -2.32 31.44 -20.63
N LEU A 132 -1.81 32.22 -19.66
CA LEU A 132 -0.79 33.25 -19.88
C LEU A 132 0.66 32.71 -19.99
N VAL A 133 0.86 31.38 -19.90
CA VAL A 133 2.19 30.75 -19.94
C VAL A 133 2.76 30.76 -21.36
N GLY A 134 3.37 31.89 -21.72
CA GLY A 134 4.02 32.14 -23.00
C GLY A 134 4.06 33.63 -23.33
N ASP A 135 2.96 34.32 -23.06
CA ASP A 135 2.71 35.70 -23.47
C ASP A 135 3.31 36.75 -22.52
N ARG A 136 4.64 36.85 -22.53
CA ARG A 136 5.40 37.81 -21.72
C ARG A 136 4.96 39.27 -21.94
N GLY A 137 4.50 39.63 -23.14
CA GLY A 137 4.03 40.97 -23.46
C GLY A 137 2.74 41.32 -22.73
N LEU A 138 1.73 40.44 -22.80
CA LEU A 138 0.45 40.61 -22.11
C LEU A 138 0.65 40.63 -20.59
N VAL A 139 1.37 39.64 -20.05
CA VAL A 139 1.71 39.56 -18.61
C VAL A 139 2.42 40.82 -18.11
N GLY A 140 3.34 41.39 -18.92
CA GLY A 140 4.02 42.64 -18.59
C GLY A 140 3.16 43.91 -18.70
N SER A 141 1.99 43.83 -19.36
CA SER A 141 0.99 44.90 -19.37
C SER A 141 0.11 44.83 -18.12
N LEU A 142 -0.46 43.64 -17.85
CA LEU A 142 -1.32 43.38 -16.69
C LEU A 142 -0.60 43.66 -15.36
N ALA A 143 0.69 43.34 -15.27
CA ALA A 143 1.49 43.57 -14.06
C ALA A 143 1.76 45.05 -13.72
N LYS A 144 1.46 46.00 -14.62
CA LYS A 144 1.61 47.45 -14.38
C LYS A 144 0.38 48.08 -13.74
N VAL A 145 -0.75 47.37 -13.73
CA VAL A 145 -2.01 47.84 -13.16
C VAL A 145 -1.85 47.93 -11.63
N LYS A 146 -2.21 49.08 -11.05
CA LYS A 146 -2.21 49.26 -9.59
C LYS A 146 -3.57 48.87 -9.03
N ILE A 147 -3.58 47.83 -8.21
CA ILE A 147 -4.74 47.35 -7.44
C ILE A 147 -4.19 47.05 -6.04
N ASP A 148 -4.77 47.64 -5.01
CA ASP A 148 -4.26 47.53 -3.63
C ASP A 148 -4.59 46.15 -3.03
N ASP A 149 -5.84 45.70 -3.17
CA ASP A 149 -6.29 44.35 -2.80
C ASP A 149 -7.09 43.72 -3.95
N VAL A 150 -6.45 42.77 -4.63
CA VAL A 150 -7.02 42.02 -5.77
C VAL A 150 -8.22 41.18 -5.33
N ARG A 151 -8.21 40.62 -4.12
CA ARG A 151 -9.33 39.78 -3.65
C ARG A 151 -10.55 40.65 -3.35
N SER A 152 -10.36 41.76 -2.63
CA SER A 152 -11.48 42.68 -2.34
C SER A 152 -12.12 43.22 -3.62
N GLU A 153 -11.31 43.55 -4.64
CA GLU A 153 -11.84 44.02 -5.92
C GLU A 153 -12.60 42.92 -6.68
N ILE A 154 -12.09 41.68 -6.69
CA ILE A 154 -12.81 40.52 -7.25
C ILE A 154 -14.20 40.37 -6.59
N PHE A 155 -14.31 40.47 -5.26
CA PHE A 155 -15.60 40.36 -4.57
C PHE A 155 -16.59 41.48 -4.88
N ARG A 156 -16.13 42.64 -5.39
CA ARG A 156 -16.99 43.79 -5.74
C ARG A 156 -17.44 43.76 -7.21
N SER A 157 -16.58 43.28 -8.10
CA SER A 157 -16.84 43.25 -9.54
C SER A 157 -17.44 41.93 -10.03
N VAL A 158 -17.48 40.87 -9.22
CA VAL A 158 -18.10 39.58 -9.59
C VAL A 158 -19.62 39.70 -9.76
N LEU A 159 -20.16 38.94 -10.73
CA LEU A 159 -21.59 38.77 -10.95
C LEU A 159 -22.30 38.27 -9.69
N SER A 160 -23.46 38.83 -9.38
CA SER A 160 -24.29 38.36 -8.27
C SER A 160 -24.88 36.96 -8.56
N CYS A 161 -25.31 36.28 -7.50
CA CYS A 161 -25.88 34.93 -7.65
C CYS A 161 -27.14 34.93 -8.54
N ASP A 162 -27.98 35.96 -8.41
CA ASP A 162 -29.21 36.12 -9.20
C ASP A 162 -28.96 36.32 -10.71
N GLU A 163 -27.73 36.68 -11.11
CA GLU A 163 -27.30 36.81 -12.51
C GLU A 163 -26.63 35.55 -13.08
N VAL A 164 -26.38 34.55 -12.23
CA VAL A 164 -25.75 33.27 -12.58
C VAL A 164 -26.73 32.11 -12.45
N ILE A 165 -27.66 32.17 -11.50
CA ILE A 165 -28.61 31.11 -11.15
C ILE A 165 -30.02 31.69 -11.14
N GLY A 166 -30.86 31.19 -12.02
CA GLY A 166 -32.29 31.50 -12.03
C GLY A 166 -33.03 30.62 -11.02
N GLU A 167 -34.02 29.87 -11.51
CA GLU A 167 -34.83 29.00 -10.68
C GLU A 167 -34.14 27.66 -10.34
N CYS A 168 -34.48 27.14 -9.16
CA CYS A 168 -33.93 25.89 -8.65
C CYS A 168 -34.95 25.12 -7.78
N TRP A 169 -34.79 23.80 -7.79
CA TRP A 169 -35.60 22.84 -7.06
C TRP A 169 -34.69 21.85 -6.35
N PHE A 170 -34.93 21.66 -5.06
CA PHE A 170 -34.25 20.64 -4.25
C PHE A 170 -35.30 19.67 -3.71
N ARG A 171 -35.00 18.36 -3.72
CA ARG A 171 -35.92 17.29 -3.25
C ARG A 171 -37.27 17.26 -3.99
N GLY A 172 -37.34 17.85 -5.19
CA GLY A 172 -38.57 18.00 -5.98
C GLY A 172 -39.46 19.17 -5.55
N THR A 173 -39.01 20.03 -4.64
CA THR A 173 -39.69 21.27 -4.24
C THR A 173 -38.92 22.48 -4.76
N ARG A 174 -39.62 23.46 -5.34
CA ARG A 174 -39.04 24.76 -5.76
C ARG A 174 -38.55 25.49 -4.51
N LEU A 175 -37.33 26.03 -4.56
CA LEU A 175 -36.84 26.93 -3.51
C LEU A 175 -37.32 28.35 -3.82
N GLU A 176 -37.76 29.09 -2.79
CA GLU A 176 -38.17 30.49 -2.94
C GLU A 176 -36.99 31.40 -3.32
N ASP A 177 -35.81 31.07 -2.83
CA ASP A 177 -34.57 31.82 -2.99
C ASP A 177 -33.41 30.82 -3.13
N CYS A 178 -32.84 30.78 -4.33
CA CYS A 178 -31.74 29.88 -4.66
C CYS A 178 -30.41 30.35 -4.05
N CYS A 179 -30.22 31.66 -3.92
CA CYS A 179 -28.98 32.29 -3.48
C CYS A 179 -28.75 32.21 -1.97
N LYS A 180 -29.80 31.92 -1.18
CA LYS A 180 -29.65 31.41 0.20
C LYS A 180 -29.00 30.03 0.29
N SER A 181 -29.06 29.21 -0.78
CA SER A 181 -28.53 27.84 -0.80
C SER A 181 -27.28 27.67 -1.67
N PHE A 182 -27.08 28.52 -2.67
CA PHE A 182 -25.89 28.62 -3.50
C PHE A 182 -24.99 29.73 -2.98
N LEU A 183 -23.94 29.37 -2.24
CA LEU A 183 -23.05 30.33 -1.58
C LEU A 183 -21.79 30.58 -2.42
N PRO A 184 -21.22 31.81 -2.40
CA PRO A 184 -19.99 32.10 -3.14
C PRO A 184 -18.81 31.27 -2.61
N VAL A 185 -18.04 30.68 -3.51
CA VAL A 185 -16.79 29.95 -3.22
C VAL A 185 -15.73 30.44 -4.19
N PHE A 186 -14.63 30.96 -3.64
CA PHE A 186 -13.51 31.47 -4.42
C PHE A 186 -12.31 30.55 -4.24
N SER A 187 -12.05 29.74 -5.26
CA SER A 187 -11.12 28.62 -5.19
C SER A 187 -10.09 28.66 -6.31
N GLU A 188 -9.17 27.69 -6.29
CA GLU A 188 -8.13 27.50 -7.32
C GLU A 188 -8.67 27.34 -8.75
N VAL A 189 -9.94 26.92 -8.89
CA VAL A 189 -10.66 26.77 -10.16
C VAL A 189 -11.18 28.12 -10.68
N GLY A 190 -11.51 29.04 -9.78
CA GLY A 190 -12.12 30.34 -10.05
C GLY A 190 -13.15 30.73 -9.00
N PHE A 191 -13.89 31.79 -9.29
CA PHE A 191 -15.07 32.20 -8.52
C PHE A 191 -16.30 31.41 -9.01
N CYS A 192 -17.02 30.80 -8.07
CA CYS A 192 -18.16 29.94 -8.35
C CYS A 192 -19.25 30.09 -7.28
N TYR A 193 -20.45 29.62 -7.58
CA TYR A 193 -21.55 29.49 -6.63
C TYR A 193 -21.80 28.02 -6.30
N ALA A 194 -21.83 27.67 -5.02
CA ALA A 194 -21.79 26.29 -4.54
C ALA A 194 -23.03 25.94 -3.71
N PHE A 195 -23.83 24.98 -4.20
CA PHE A 195 -24.90 24.36 -3.43
C PHE A 195 -24.31 23.30 -2.49
N SER A 196 -24.83 23.22 -1.25
CA SER A 196 -24.35 22.26 -0.23
C SER A 196 -22.83 22.36 0.00
N ALA A 197 -22.29 23.57 0.11
CA ALA A 197 -20.89 23.80 0.44
C ALA A 197 -20.66 23.72 1.97
N LYS A 198 -19.55 23.09 2.41
CA LYS A 198 -19.13 23.07 3.83
C LYS A 198 -18.57 24.42 4.30
N PHE A 199 -18.00 25.18 3.37
CA PHE A 199 -17.50 26.54 3.58
C PHE A 199 -17.90 27.43 2.41
N TYR A 200 -18.04 28.72 2.68
CA TYR A 200 -18.21 29.76 1.67
C TYR A 200 -17.20 30.88 1.89
N ASP A 201 -16.87 31.60 0.83
CA ASP A 201 -15.93 32.70 0.85
C ASP A 201 -16.64 34.05 1.05
N THR A 202 -15.97 34.96 1.75
CA THR A 202 -16.29 36.38 1.83
C THR A 202 -15.08 37.21 1.35
N GLU A 203 -15.24 38.54 1.24
CA GLU A 203 -14.15 39.49 0.89
C GLU A 203 -12.84 39.14 1.63
N ARG A 204 -12.93 38.86 2.93
CA ARG A 204 -11.75 38.74 3.83
C ARG A 204 -11.52 37.37 4.47
N ALA A 205 -12.53 36.51 4.53
CA ALA A 205 -12.47 35.26 5.31
C ALA A 205 -13.22 34.12 4.64
N TRP A 206 -12.91 32.89 5.04
CA TRP A 206 -13.72 31.70 4.75
C TRP A 206 -14.58 31.39 5.96
N VAL A 207 -15.87 31.13 5.74
CA VAL A 207 -16.83 30.93 6.82
C VAL A 207 -17.45 29.55 6.68
N ARG A 208 -17.52 28.82 7.80
CA ARG A 208 -18.17 27.52 7.87
C ARG A 208 -19.68 27.69 7.64
N ASN A 209 -20.24 26.94 6.70
CA ASN A 209 -21.67 26.88 6.50
C ASN A 209 -22.31 25.91 7.51
N PRO A 210 -23.24 26.36 8.38
CA PRO A 210 -23.98 25.47 9.28
C PRO A 210 -25.06 24.65 8.56
N ASP A 211 -25.58 25.13 7.42
CA ASP A 211 -26.68 24.48 6.70
C ASP A 211 -26.19 23.33 5.82
N ARG A 212 -26.54 22.11 6.23
CA ARG A 212 -26.21 20.86 5.51
C ARG A 212 -27.44 20.37 4.75
N LYS A 213 -27.33 20.29 3.43
CA LYS A 213 -28.42 19.79 2.58
C LYS A 213 -28.45 18.26 2.62
N PHE A 214 -29.46 17.69 3.27
CA PHE A 214 -29.72 16.25 3.31
C PHE A 214 -30.83 15.85 2.33
N ILE A 215 -30.73 14.62 1.82
CA ILE A 215 -31.81 13.91 1.13
C ILE A 215 -32.18 12.66 1.95
N TYR A 216 -33.46 12.31 1.94
CA TYR A 216 -34.08 11.21 2.69
C TYR A 216 -34.75 10.20 1.75
N GLU A 217 -34.85 8.94 2.18
CA GLU A 217 -35.41 7.84 1.36
C GLU A 217 -36.86 8.12 0.93
N THR A 218 -37.60 8.88 1.75
CA THR A 218 -39.01 9.27 1.54
C THR A 218 -39.20 10.49 0.64
N ASP A 219 -38.13 11.10 0.13
CA ASP A 219 -38.24 12.29 -0.72
C ASP A 219 -38.82 11.98 -2.10
N LYS A 220 -39.61 12.93 -2.64
CA LYS A 220 -40.23 12.81 -3.97
C LYS A 220 -39.22 12.68 -5.11
N LYS A 221 -38.02 13.22 -4.92
CA LYS A 221 -36.95 13.28 -5.92
C LYS A 221 -35.62 13.37 -5.19
N TRP A 222 -34.63 12.54 -5.55
CA TRP A 222 -33.32 12.54 -4.91
C TRP A 222 -32.30 13.38 -5.69
N GLY A 223 -32.59 14.67 -5.84
CA GLY A 223 -31.76 15.54 -6.67
C GLY A 223 -31.97 17.04 -6.51
N LEU A 224 -31.14 17.75 -7.26
CA LEU A 224 -31.13 19.20 -7.44
C LEU A 224 -31.33 19.49 -8.93
N THR A 225 -32.32 20.30 -9.26
CA THR A 225 -32.51 20.89 -10.59
C THR A 225 -32.29 22.40 -10.48
N PHE A 226 -31.58 23.01 -11.43
CA PHE A 226 -31.38 24.46 -11.48
C PHE A 226 -31.17 24.94 -12.92
N GLY A 227 -31.60 26.17 -13.22
CA GLY A 227 -31.31 26.85 -14.49
C GLY A 227 -30.15 27.83 -14.32
N PRO A 228 -28.96 27.57 -14.87
CA PRO A 228 -27.93 28.59 -14.98
C PRO A 228 -28.39 29.66 -15.99
N LEU A 229 -28.01 30.91 -15.77
CA LEU A 229 -28.36 32.05 -16.65
C LEU A 229 -27.23 32.43 -17.62
N ARG A 230 -26.06 31.80 -17.48
CA ARG A 230 -24.87 32.02 -18.31
C ARG A 230 -24.08 30.73 -18.47
N LYS A 231 -23.36 30.60 -19.59
CA LYS A 231 -22.43 29.50 -19.87
C LYS A 231 -21.53 29.18 -18.68
N SER A 232 -21.67 27.97 -18.13
CA SER A 232 -21.10 27.59 -16.84
C SER A 232 -20.46 26.21 -16.85
N ASN A 233 -19.30 26.11 -16.21
CA ASN A 233 -18.66 24.85 -15.84
C ASN A 233 -19.30 24.36 -14.53
N ILE A 234 -19.68 23.08 -14.48
CA ILE A 234 -20.36 22.49 -13.33
C ILE A 234 -19.45 21.41 -12.73
N LEU A 235 -19.13 21.57 -11.44
CA LEU A 235 -18.28 20.65 -10.69
C LEU A 235 -19.08 19.97 -9.58
N ILE A 236 -18.88 18.68 -9.38
CA ILE A 236 -19.51 17.88 -8.33
C ILE A 236 -18.43 17.24 -7.47
N HIS A 237 -18.48 17.43 -6.14
CA HIS A 237 -17.61 16.73 -5.20
C HIS A 237 -18.28 16.46 -3.85
N SER A 238 -17.58 15.75 -2.96
CA SER A 238 -18.04 15.49 -1.60
C SER A 238 -18.20 16.77 -0.80
N TYR A 239 -19.28 16.85 -0.01
CA TYR A 239 -19.46 17.88 1.03
C TYR A 239 -18.25 17.98 1.98
N ASN A 240 -17.55 16.87 2.23
CA ASN A 240 -16.40 16.88 3.13
C ASN A 240 -15.14 17.44 2.48
N GLU A 241 -15.02 17.42 1.15
CA GLU A 241 -13.85 17.94 0.43
C GLU A 241 -14.02 19.43 0.09
N LEU A 242 -12.90 20.15 0.01
CA LEU A 242 -12.80 21.55 -0.39
C LEU A 242 -12.60 21.67 -1.90
N SER A 243 -13.17 22.69 -2.52
CA SER A 243 -12.97 22.93 -3.96
C SER A 243 -11.53 23.38 -4.26
N GLY A 244 -10.88 22.70 -5.20
CA GLY A 244 -9.46 22.90 -5.55
C GLY A 244 -9.09 22.37 -6.93
N TRP A 245 -7.83 22.57 -7.36
CA TRP A 245 -7.35 22.32 -8.72
C TRP A 245 -7.34 20.85 -9.16
N GLU A 246 -7.46 19.91 -8.22
CA GLU A 246 -7.64 18.48 -8.51
C GLU A 246 -9.01 18.18 -9.12
N PHE A 247 -10.03 18.99 -8.87
CA PHE A 247 -11.35 18.84 -9.49
C PHE A 247 -11.35 19.43 -10.90
N ARG A 248 -11.95 18.69 -11.83
CA ARG A 248 -12.19 19.10 -13.22
C ARG A 248 -13.69 19.26 -13.44
N PRO A 249 -14.14 20.19 -14.30
CA PRO A 249 -15.55 20.28 -14.67
C PRO A 249 -16.01 18.95 -15.24
N GLN A 250 -16.99 18.32 -14.58
CA GLN A 250 -17.66 17.14 -15.12
C GLN A 250 -18.59 17.51 -16.27
N VAL A 251 -19.13 18.74 -16.26
CA VAL A 251 -20.05 19.23 -17.29
C VAL A 251 -19.71 20.66 -17.70
N GLN A 252 -19.86 20.92 -19.00
CA GLN A 252 -19.86 22.26 -19.58
C GLN A 252 -21.27 22.53 -20.14
N TRP A 253 -22.00 23.42 -19.46
CA TRP A 253 -23.36 23.79 -19.82
C TRP A 253 -23.38 25.07 -20.66
N ASP A 254 -24.36 25.12 -21.57
CA ASP A 254 -24.63 26.23 -22.50
C ASP A 254 -26.15 26.41 -22.59
N GLU A 255 -26.59 27.63 -22.91
CA GLU A 255 -27.99 28.07 -22.80
C GLU A 255 -28.98 27.26 -23.64
N ASP A 256 -28.54 26.68 -24.76
CA ASP A 256 -29.37 25.86 -25.64
C ASP A 256 -29.65 24.44 -25.13
N PHE A 257 -29.04 24.00 -24.02
CA PHE A 257 -29.03 22.58 -23.63
C PHE A 257 -29.71 22.29 -22.29
N ALA A 258 -30.62 21.30 -22.29
CA ALA A 258 -31.04 20.62 -21.08
C ALA A 258 -30.05 19.50 -20.74
N ILE A 259 -29.59 19.42 -19.49
CA ILE A 259 -28.63 18.41 -19.03
C ILE A 259 -29.21 17.60 -17.87
N GLU A 260 -29.13 16.28 -17.99
CA GLU A 260 -29.60 15.30 -16.99
C GLU A 260 -28.41 14.40 -16.60
N LEU A 261 -28.06 14.42 -15.32
CA LEU A 261 -26.95 13.72 -14.69
C LEU A 261 -27.51 12.74 -13.65
N LEU A 262 -27.33 11.44 -13.88
CA LEU A 262 -27.64 10.43 -12.86
C LEU A 262 -26.34 9.97 -12.21
N VAL A 263 -26.22 10.23 -10.91
CA VAL A 263 -25.02 9.95 -10.11
C VAL A 263 -25.23 8.81 -9.12
N THR A 264 -24.15 8.11 -8.76
CA THR A 264 -24.12 7.17 -7.62
C THR A 264 -23.10 7.62 -6.59
N MET A 265 -23.42 7.41 -5.31
CA MET A 265 -22.54 7.68 -4.19
C MET A 265 -21.84 6.40 -3.75
N LYS A 266 -20.51 6.39 -3.80
CA LYS A 266 -19.65 5.31 -3.31
C LYS A 266 -18.86 5.84 -2.10
N GLN A 267 -19.15 5.32 -0.90
CA GLN A 267 -18.47 5.70 0.33
C GLN A 267 -17.49 4.61 0.75
N THR A 268 -16.24 4.96 1.05
CA THR A 268 -15.30 4.05 1.73
C THR A 268 -14.99 4.59 3.11
N TYR A 269 -15.20 3.78 4.14
CA TYR A 269 -14.81 4.11 5.51
C TYR A 269 -13.88 3.03 6.06
N THR A 270 -12.89 3.46 6.84
CA THR A 270 -11.92 2.58 7.50
C THR A 270 -12.28 2.46 8.98
N THR A 271 -12.17 1.26 9.56
CA THR A 271 -12.41 1.07 11.00
C THR A 271 -11.33 1.74 11.84
N GLU A 272 -11.68 2.20 13.04
CA GLU A 272 -10.76 2.84 13.98
C GLU A 272 -9.57 1.94 14.36
N ASP A 273 -9.72 0.62 14.27
CA ASP A 273 -8.62 -0.35 14.48
C ASP A 273 -7.43 -0.15 13.54
N ALA A 274 -7.64 0.52 12.40
CA ALA A 274 -6.56 0.89 11.47
C ALA A 274 -5.62 1.97 12.03
N ARG A 275 -5.94 2.58 13.18
CA ARG A 275 -5.02 3.47 13.92
C ARG A 275 -3.76 2.77 14.42
N GLN A 276 -3.78 1.44 14.59
CA GLN A 276 -2.58 0.65 14.94
C GLN A 276 -1.52 0.57 13.82
N LEU A 277 -1.90 0.92 12.59
CA LEU A 277 -1.03 0.95 11.42
C LEU A 277 -0.49 2.38 11.23
N SER A 278 0.70 2.52 10.64
CA SER A 278 1.19 3.84 10.24
C SER A 278 0.42 4.38 9.01
N ILE A 279 0.36 5.71 8.87
CA ILE A 279 -0.29 6.40 7.73
C ILE A 279 0.17 5.82 6.38
N GLY A 280 1.48 5.60 6.20
CA GLY A 280 2.04 5.05 4.94
C GLY A 280 1.68 3.57 4.67
N GLN A 281 1.40 2.78 5.71
CA GLN A 281 0.94 1.39 5.57
C GLN A 281 -0.56 1.34 5.19
N ARG A 282 -1.40 2.15 5.85
CA ARG A 282 -2.84 2.19 5.54
C ARG A 282 -3.20 3.09 4.35
N LYS A 283 -2.33 4.02 3.93
CA LYS A 283 -2.56 4.98 2.84
C LYS A 283 -3.89 5.74 2.98
N CYS A 284 -4.19 6.14 4.21
CA CYS A 284 -5.25 7.07 4.54
C CYS A 284 -4.97 7.77 5.86
N ILE A 285 -5.53 8.96 6.04
CA ILE A 285 -5.39 9.80 7.22
C ILE A 285 -6.76 9.99 7.88
N PHE A 286 -6.86 9.84 9.19
CA PHE A 286 -8.09 10.14 9.93
C PHE A 286 -8.23 11.66 10.13
N PRO A 287 -9.47 12.20 10.22
CA PRO A 287 -9.74 13.65 10.28
C PRO A 287 -8.97 14.41 11.37
N ASP A 288 -8.64 13.73 12.47
CA ASP A 288 -8.03 14.24 13.69
C ASP A 288 -6.50 14.05 13.77
N GLU A 289 -5.87 13.31 12.84
CA GLU A 289 -4.45 12.95 12.94
C GLU A 289 -3.48 14.02 12.43
N VAL A 290 -3.92 14.86 11.50
CA VAL A 290 -3.09 15.87 10.83
C VAL A 290 -3.84 17.19 10.77
N GLY A 291 -3.48 18.13 11.65
CA GLY A 291 -3.95 19.51 11.57
C GLY A 291 -3.31 20.25 10.40
N LEU A 292 -4.13 20.87 9.56
CA LEU A 292 -3.70 21.75 8.46
C LEU A 292 -3.42 23.15 9.03
N GLN A 293 -2.34 23.81 8.61
CA GLN A 293 -1.93 25.09 9.23
C GLN A 293 -2.83 26.25 8.83
N TYR A 294 -3.26 26.25 7.56
CA TYR A 294 -4.06 27.31 6.97
C TYR A 294 -5.57 27.03 7.06
N HIS A 295 -5.96 25.81 7.42
CA HIS A 295 -7.36 25.35 7.51
C HIS A 295 -7.55 24.69 8.89
N GLU A 296 -8.24 25.36 9.82
CA GLU A 296 -8.43 24.90 11.22
C GLU A 296 -9.41 23.72 11.37
N ASP A 297 -9.65 23.01 10.28
CA ASP A 297 -10.67 21.99 10.13
C ASP A 297 -10.07 20.59 10.04
N GLU A 298 -10.95 19.61 10.16
CA GLU A 298 -10.71 18.20 9.85
C GLU A 298 -9.86 17.99 8.58
N TYR A 299 -8.89 17.06 8.66
CA TYR A 299 -8.06 16.70 7.51
C TYR A 299 -8.91 16.27 6.30
N THR A 300 -8.59 16.85 5.14
CA THR A 300 -9.17 16.51 3.83
C THR A 300 -8.07 16.43 2.78
N TYR A 301 -8.26 15.61 1.75
CA TYR A 301 -7.23 15.44 0.71
C TYR A 301 -7.04 16.73 -0.09
N SER A 302 -8.14 17.34 -0.53
CA SER A 302 -8.15 18.66 -1.18
C SER A 302 -7.54 19.74 -0.29
N GLY A 303 -7.86 19.79 1.01
CA GLY A 303 -7.26 20.74 1.95
C GLY A 303 -5.74 20.64 2.02
N CYS A 304 -5.21 19.42 2.15
CA CYS A 304 -3.76 19.17 2.11
C CYS A 304 -3.13 19.58 0.77
N MET A 305 -3.82 19.32 -0.34
CA MET A 305 -3.34 19.70 -1.68
C MET A 305 -3.34 21.22 -1.89
N ARG A 306 -4.36 21.94 -1.40
CA ARG A 306 -4.44 23.41 -1.39
C ARG A 306 -3.30 24.01 -0.55
N GLU A 307 -3.10 23.54 0.67
CA GLU A 307 -2.00 23.96 1.54
C GLU A 307 -0.63 23.72 0.88
N CYS A 308 -0.43 22.57 0.24
CA CYS A 308 0.81 22.30 -0.49
C CYS A 308 1.07 23.28 -1.66
N ARG A 309 0.02 23.73 -2.37
CA ARG A 309 0.13 24.72 -3.45
C ARG A 309 0.39 26.13 -2.89
N LEU A 310 -0.31 26.52 -1.82
CA LEU A 310 -0.10 27.78 -1.09
C LEU A 310 1.35 27.90 -0.60
N VAL A 311 1.87 26.88 0.10
CA VAL A 311 3.24 26.85 0.61
C VAL A 311 4.29 26.93 -0.51
N LYS A 312 4.01 26.39 -1.71
CA LYS A 312 4.89 26.58 -2.88
C LYS A 312 4.84 28.01 -3.42
N SER A 313 3.66 28.64 -3.46
CA SER A 313 3.54 30.05 -3.87
C SER A 313 4.35 30.96 -2.95
N LEU A 314 4.18 30.80 -1.63
CA LEU A 314 4.99 31.52 -0.63
C LEU A 314 6.49 31.29 -0.84
N LYS A 315 6.94 30.03 -1.00
CA LYS A 315 8.37 29.69 -1.21
C LYS A 315 8.95 30.15 -2.55
N ARG A 316 8.15 30.53 -3.54
CA ARG A 316 8.61 30.91 -4.89
C ARG A 316 8.40 32.38 -5.25
N CYS A 317 7.33 32.98 -4.75
CA CYS A 317 6.92 34.36 -5.06
C CYS A 317 6.69 35.23 -3.81
N GLY A 318 6.74 34.66 -2.60
CA GLY A 318 6.60 35.43 -1.35
C GLY A 318 5.22 36.06 -1.16
N CYS A 319 4.18 35.47 -1.75
CA CYS A 319 2.80 35.93 -1.65
C CYS A 319 1.80 34.77 -1.77
N VAL A 320 0.61 34.98 -1.21
CA VAL A 320 -0.55 34.06 -1.28
C VAL A 320 -1.50 34.52 -2.40
N PRO A 321 -1.85 33.66 -3.37
CA PRO A 321 -2.80 34.02 -4.44
C PRO A 321 -4.18 34.46 -3.90
N PRO A 322 -4.90 35.38 -4.57
CA PRO A 322 -6.12 36.01 -4.04
C PRO A 322 -7.30 35.04 -3.84
N PHE A 323 -7.31 33.91 -4.56
CA PHE A 323 -8.25 32.80 -4.34
C PHE A 323 -7.95 31.97 -3.08
N TYR A 324 -7.02 32.42 -2.23
CA TYR A 324 -7.02 32.05 -0.82
C TYR A 324 -7.25 33.27 0.07
N ALA A 325 -8.20 33.19 1.00
CA ALA A 325 -8.30 34.19 2.05
C ALA A 325 -7.15 34.00 3.04
N LEU A 326 -6.67 35.13 3.56
CA LEU A 326 -5.72 35.16 4.66
C LEU A 326 -6.49 35.27 5.98
N LYS A 327 -5.97 34.63 7.04
CA LYS A 327 -6.48 34.88 8.39
C LYS A 327 -6.11 36.31 8.81
N PRO A 328 -6.95 37.04 9.57
CA PRO A 328 -6.63 38.39 10.03
C PRO A 328 -5.30 38.49 10.82
N GLU A 329 -4.89 37.38 11.45
CA GLU A 329 -3.66 37.27 12.25
C GLU A 329 -2.43 36.82 11.45
N SER A 330 -2.59 36.50 10.16
CA SER A 330 -1.49 36.04 9.32
C SER A 330 -0.55 37.18 8.91
N THR A 331 0.75 36.90 8.83
CA THR A 331 1.79 37.90 8.49
C THR A 331 2.11 37.93 6.99
N GLU A 332 1.56 36.97 6.27
CA GLU A 332 1.64 36.78 4.83
C GLU A 332 0.91 37.89 4.08
N ARG A 333 1.40 38.25 2.89
CA ARG A 333 0.72 39.19 1.98
C ARG A 333 -0.01 38.45 0.87
N GLN A 334 -1.12 39.01 0.39
CA GLN A 334 -1.72 38.57 -0.86
C GLN A 334 -0.84 38.96 -2.07
N CYS A 335 -0.95 38.20 -3.15
CA CYS A 335 -0.31 38.52 -4.43
C CYS A 335 -1.07 39.66 -5.13
N GLY A 336 -0.35 40.71 -5.54
CA GLY A 336 -0.89 41.79 -6.36
C GLY A 336 -0.58 41.60 -7.86
N PRO A 337 -1.03 42.51 -8.75
CA PRO A 337 -0.75 42.42 -10.18
C PRO A 337 0.74 42.35 -10.51
N ALA A 338 1.58 43.05 -9.73
CA ALA A 338 3.04 43.00 -9.85
C ALA A 338 3.66 41.60 -9.63
N ASP A 339 2.96 40.69 -8.94
CA ASP A 339 3.40 39.32 -8.68
C ASP A 339 2.98 38.32 -9.77
N LEU A 340 2.03 38.69 -10.64
CA LEU A 340 1.53 37.85 -11.73
C LEU A 340 2.66 37.28 -12.62
N PRO A 341 3.72 38.03 -12.99
CA PRO A 341 4.85 37.46 -13.75
C PRO A 341 5.59 36.33 -13.02
N CYS A 342 5.64 36.38 -11.68
CA CYS A 342 6.22 35.31 -10.87
C CYS A 342 5.31 34.07 -10.84
N LEU A 343 4.00 34.28 -10.67
CA LEU A 343 3.00 33.20 -10.66
C LEU A 343 2.97 32.46 -12.01
N VAL A 344 2.94 33.18 -13.13
CA VAL A 344 2.98 32.60 -14.49
C VAL A 344 4.30 31.84 -14.71
N ARG A 345 5.45 32.43 -14.36
CA ARG A 345 6.77 31.77 -14.53
C ARG A 345 6.91 30.48 -13.72
N ASN A 346 6.35 30.44 -12.50
CA ASN A 346 6.45 29.30 -11.59
C ASN A 346 5.20 28.39 -11.62
N PHE A 347 4.23 28.65 -12.51
CA PHE A 347 2.94 27.97 -12.58
C PHE A 347 3.04 26.45 -12.53
N THR A 348 3.93 25.87 -13.35
CA THR A 348 4.16 24.42 -13.43
C THR A 348 4.83 23.84 -12.19
N ILE A 349 5.55 24.64 -11.40
CA ILE A 349 6.18 24.22 -10.14
C ILE A 349 5.15 24.24 -9.01
N ILE A 350 4.28 25.26 -8.99
CA ILE A 350 3.21 25.42 -7.99
C ILE A 350 2.18 24.31 -8.15
N THR A 351 1.60 24.16 -9.33
CA THR A 351 0.48 23.23 -9.60
C THR A 351 0.86 21.75 -9.61
N ARG A 352 2.09 21.39 -9.99
CA ARG A 352 2.52 19.99 -10.14
C ARG A 352 2.62 19.25 -8.79
N VAL A 353 2.07 18.04 -8.74
CA VAL A 353 2.23 17.12 -7.60
C VAL A 353 3.66 16.59 -7.56
N GLY A 354 4.55 17.32 -6.90
CA GLY A 354 5.93 16.93 -6.64
C GLY A 354 6.12 16.38 -5.23
N ARG A 355 7.37 16.06 -4.87
CA ARG A 355 7.74 15.42 -3.58
C ARG A 355 7.17 16.11 -2.33
N LEU A 356 6.94 17.43 -2.37
CA LEU A 356 6.34 18.16 -1.24
C LEU A 356 4.87 17.78 -0.96
N CYS A 357 4.08 17.42 -1.98
CA CYS A 357 2.67 17.05 -1.80
C CYS A 357 2.45 15.53 -1.71
N GLN A 358 3.51 14.71 -1.76
CA GLN A 358 3.42 13.24 -1.64
C GLN A 358 3.04 12.78 -0.22
N GLN A 359 2.90 13.71 0.72
CA GLN A 359 2.42 13.45 2.09
C GLN A 359 0.89 13.50 2.19
N CYS A 360 0.19 14.05 1.18
CA CYS A 360 -1.27 14.11 1.15
C CYS A 360 -1.85 12.77 0.68
N GLU A 361 -2.33 11.98 1.63
CA GLU A 361 -3.11 10.76 1.37
C GLU A 361 -4.62 11.06 1.47
N LEU A 362 -5.46 10.16 0.97
CA LEU A 362 -6.92 10.30 1.07
C LEU A 362 -7.42 10.19 2.52
N GLY A 363 -8.55 10.82 2.84
CA GLY A 363 -9.22 10.64 4.13
C GLY A 363 -9.64 9.19 4.35
N CYS A 364 -9.50 8.66 5.57
CA CYS A 364 -9.94 7.30 5.91
C CYS A 364 -11.48 7.12 5.85
N ASN A 365 -12.24 8.22 5.80
CA ASN A 365 -13.65 8.28 5.41
C ASN A 365 -13.78 9.17 4.17
N ASN A 366 -13.94 8.56 2.99
CA ASN A 366 -13.99 9.25 1.70
C ASN A 366 -15.30 8.92 0.96
N THR A 367 -15.90 9.91 0.30
CA THR A 367 -17.07 9.72 -0.57
C THR A 367 -16.77 10.21 -1.98
N VAL A 368 -17.01 9.33 -2.95
CA VAL A 368 -16.82 9.59 -4.38
C VAL A 368 -18.17 9.52 -5.08
N TYR A 369 -18.39 10.45 -6.01
CA TYR A 369 -19.59 10.50 -6.84
C TYR A 369 -19.21 10.10 -8.25
N GLU A 370 -19.89 9.10 -8.80
CA GLU A 370 -19.68 8.60 -10.15
C GLU A 370 -20.91 8.92 -11.01
N ILE A 371 -20.68 9.29 -12.27
CA ILE A 371 -21.75 9.64 -13.22
C ILE A 371 -22.07 8.38 -14.02
N GLU A 372 -23.19 7.74 -13.72
CA GLU A 372 -23.65 6.53 -14.40
C GLU A 372 -24.31 6.87 -15.75
N LYS A 373 -25.02 8.00 -15.81
CA LYS A 373 -25.68 8.48 -17.03
C LYS A 373 -25.48 9.99 -17.16
N TYR A 374 -25.06 10.40 -18.35
CA TYR A 374 -25.00 11.79 -18.77
C TYR A 374 -25.84 11.94 -20.05
N SER A 375 -26.79 12.88 -20.02
CA SER A 375 -27.61 13.24 -21.17
C SER A 375 -27.51 14.74 -21.39
N LYS A 376 -27.15 15.16 -22.61
CA LYS A 376 -27.16 16.55 -23.06
C LYS A 376 -28.02 16.60 -24.33
N VAL A 377 -29.14 17.31 -24.27
CA VAL A 377 -30.08 17.46 -25.38
C VAL A 377 -30.33 18.94 -25.66
N VAL A 378 -30.56 19.30 -26.92
CA VAL A 378 -30.99 20.67 -27.26
C VAL A 378 -32.38 20.88 -26.67
N ALA A 379 -32.51 21.89 -25.81
CA ALA A 379 -33.72 22.19 -25.04
C ALA A 379 -34.93 22.39 -25.98
N SER A 380 -34.74 23.21 -27.03
CA SER A 380 -35.77 23.50 -28.03
C SER A 380 -36.22 22.27 -28.84
N GLU A 381 -35.34 21.31 -29.14
CA GLU A 381 -35.71 20.10 -29.89
C GLU A 381 -36.45 19.09 -29.01
N ALA A 382 -36.06 19.01 -27.74
CA ALA A 382 -36.66 18.11 -26.76
C ALA A 382 -37.96 18.62 -26.14
N GLY A 383 -38.36 19.87 -26.43
CA GLY A 383 -39.48 20.54 -25.75
C GLY A 383 -39.25 20.69 -24.24
N LYS A 384 -37.98 20.85 -23.82
CA LYS A 384 -37.57 20.97 -22.42
C LYS A 384 -37.05 22.39 -22.15
N GLU A 385 -37.17 22.85 -20.91
CA GLU A 385 -36.43 24.01 -20.43
C GLU A 385 -34.92 23.66 -20.32
N PRO A 386 -34.00 24.62 -20.52
CA PRO A 386 -32.55 24.40 -20.51
C PRO A 386 -32.00 24.25 -19.08
N LEU A 387 -32.60 23.37 -18.29
CA LEU A 387 -32.24 23.13 -16.90
C LEU A 387 -31.13 22.09 -16.78
N VAL A 388 -30.30 22.24 -15.75
CA VAL A 388 -29.37 21.23 -15.28
C VAL A 388 -30.01 20.46 -14.14
N THR A 389 -30.05 19.14 -14.26
CA THR A 389 -30.66 18.24 -13.29
C THR A 389 -29.63 17.19 -12.85
N ILE A 390 -29.34 17.16 -11.55
CA ILE A 390 -28.43 16.21 -10.89
C ILE A 390 -29.25 15.36 -9.93
N GLU A 391 -29.40 14.08 -10.22
CA GLU A 391 -30.21 13.13 -9.46
C GLU A 391 -29.41 11.89 -9.10
N TYR A 392 -29.73 11.25 -7.97
CA TYR A 392 -29.23 9.92 -7.68
C TYR A 392 -29.96 8.87 -8.53
N LEU A 393 -29.22 8.00 -9.20
CA LEU A 393 -29.78 6.92 -10.04
C LEU A 393 -30.67 5.94 -9.23
N THR A 394 -30.24 5.65 -8.00
CA THR A 394 -30.91 4.77 -7.03
C THR A 394 -30.69 5.31 -5.63
N TRP A 395 -31.45 4.83 -4.63
CA TRP A 395 -31.25 5.25 -3.24
C TRP A 395 -29.80 4.95 -2.81
N PRO A 396 -28.99 5.96 -2.45
CA PRO A 396 -27.59 5.75 -2.09
C PRO A 396 -27.51 4.95 -0.77
N VAL A 397 -26.49 4.12 -0.51
CA VAL A 397 -25.07 4.26 -0.88
C VAL A 397 -24.47 2.87 -1.09
N ILE A 398 -23.57 2.69 -2.07
CA ILE A 398 -22.64 1.55 -2.03
C ILE A 398 -21.54 1.89 -1.04
N ARG A 399 -21.66 1.37 0.20
CA ARG A 399 -20.67 1.57 1.26
C ARG A 399 -19.64 0.44 1.24
N TYR A 400 -18.36 0.78 1.27
CA TYR A 400 -17.25 -0.14 1.44
C TYR A 400 -16.67 0.03 2.83
N LYS A 401 -16.60 -1.07 3.59
CA LYS A 401 -15.90 -1.15 4.87
C LYS A 401 -14.47 -1.58 4.61
N ARG A 402 -13.51 -0.84 5.16
CA ARG A 402 -12.10 -1.18 5.16
C ARG A 402 -11.66 -1.56 6.56
N GLU A 403 -11.20 -2.80 6.71
CA GLU A 403 -10.79 -3.38 7.98
C GLU A 403 -9.31 -3.76 7.96
N VAL A 404 -8.70 -3.83 9.13
CA VAL A 404 -7.35 -4.41 9.29
C VAL A 404 -7.45 -5.92 9.13
N LEU A 405 -6.68 -6.49 8.20
CA LEU A 405 -6.63 -7.94 7.96
C LEU A 405 -5.61 -8.62 8.89
N PHE A 406 -4.54 -7.91 9.25
CA PHE A 406 -3.50 -8.38 10.16
C PHE A 406 -3.12 -7.23 11.09
N GLY A 407 -3.48 -7.33 12.38
CA GLY A 407 -2.97 -6.46 13.42
C GLY A 407 -1.56 -6.85 13.87
N TRP A 408 -0.95 -6.04 14.73
CA TRP A 408 0.36 -6.36 15.32
C TRP A 408 0.32 -7.60 16.22
N VAL A 409 -0.83 -7.86 16.87
CA VAL A 409 -1.04 -9.06 17.69
C VAL A 409 -1.10 -10.31 16.80
N ASP A 410 -1.85 -10.26 15.69
CA ASP A 410 -1.98 -11.38 14.74
C ASP A 410 -0.63 -11.70 14.08
N LEU A 411 0.18 -10.68 13.82
CA LEU A 411 1.54 -10.82 13.30
C LEU A 411 2.44 -11.59 14.28
N LEU A 412 2.40 -11.23 15.57
CA LEU A 412 3.18 -11.89 16.62
C LEU A 412 2.72 -13.34 16.84
N VAL A 413 1.40 -13.58 16.85
CA VAL A 413 0.81 -14.93 16.93
C VAL A 413 1.22 -15.76 15.72
N SER A 414 1.19 -15.18 14.51
CA SER A 414 1.59 -15.86 13.27
C SER A 414 3.07 -16.25 13.29
N PHE A 415 3.98 -15.33 13.69
CA PHE A 415 5.41 -15.62 13.80
C PHE A 415 5.69 -16.71 14.83
N GLY A 416 5.03 -16.67 16.01
CA GLY A 416 5.12 -17.72 17.02
C GLY A 416 4.63 -19.08 16.49
N GLY A 417 3.49 -19.10 15.79
CA GLY A 417 2.95 -20.31 15.18
C GLY A 417 3.85 -20.94 14.12
N ILE A 418 4.43 -20.13 13.23
CA ILE A 418 5.36 -20.62 12.19
C ILE A 418 6.65 -21.16 12.83
N ALA A 419 7.26 -20.43 13.75
CA ALA A 419 8.49 -20.85 14.42
C ALA A 419 8.27 -22.11 15.30
N GLY A 420 7.13 -22.19 15.98
CA GLY A 420 6.72 -23.37 16.75
C GLY A 420 6.52 -24.61 15.88
N LEU A 421 5.84 -24.46 14.73
CA LEU A 421 5.52 -25.59 13.83
C LEU A 421 6.77 -26.20 13.18
N PHE A 422 7.71 -25.38 12.70
CA PHE A 422 8.87 -25.84 11.94
C PHE A 422 10.12 -26.16 12.80
N LEU A 423 10.27 -25.52 13.96
CA LEU A 423 11.48 -25.63 14.81
C LEU A 423 11.18 -26.08 16.25
N GLY A 424 9.92 -26.14 16.66
CA GLY A 424 9.57 -26.31 18.08
C GLY A 424 9.92 -25.10 18.94
N PHE A 425 10.21 -23.94 18.33
CA PHE A 425 10.65 -22.75 19.06
C PHE A 425 9.50 -22.12 19.86
N SER A 426 9.71 -21.94 21.16
CA SER A 426 8.77 -21.26 22.06
C SER A 426 9.44 -20.07 22.77
N LEU A 427 8.64 -19.26 23.49
CA LEU A 427 9.16 -18.20 24.35
C LEU A 427 10.16 -18.73 25.39
N LEU A 428 9.93 -19.93 25.94
CA LEU A 428 10.85 -20.59 26.87
C LEU A 428 12.17 -20.95 26.17
N SER A 429 12.11 -21.47 24.94
CA SER A 429 13.31 -21.74 24.12
C SER A 429 14.12 -20.46 23.85
N GLY A 430 13.47 -19.30 23.69
CA GLY A 430 14.14 -18.00 23.62
C GLY A 430 14.88 -17.63 24.91
N VAL A 431 14.25 -17.86 26.07
CA VAL A 431 14.88 -17.64 27.38
C VAL A 431 16.04 -18.63 27.62
N GLU A 432 15.90 -19.89 27.21
CA GLU A 432 16.98 -20.89 27.24
C GLU A 432 18.20 -20.41 26.43
N ILE A 433 18.01 -19.96 25.19
CA ILE A 433 19.09 -19.40 24.36
C ILE A 433 19.79 -18.25 25.11
N ILE A 434 19.06 -17.28 25.63
CA ILE A 434 19.64 -16.16 26.38
C ILE A 434 20.41 -16.68 27.61
N TYR A 435 19.85 -17.61 28.38
CA TYR A 435 20.46 -18.17 29.58
C TYR A 435 21.78 -18.91 29.29
N PHE A 436 21.81 -19.80 28.29
CA PHE A 436 23.02 -20.54 27.91
C PHE A 436 24.11 -19.62 27.35
N PHE A 437 23.75 -18.73 26.40
CA PHE A 437 24.74 -17.92 25.68
C PHE A 437 25.20 -16.66 26.41
N THR A 438 24.46 -16.17 27.41
CA THR A 438 24.88 -15.03 28.25
C THR A 438 25.31 -15.49 29.65
N MET A 439 24.37 -15.85 30.51
CA MET A 439 24.61 -16.15 31.93
C MET A 439 25.53 -17.37 32.13
N ARG A 440 25.23 -18.52 31.50
CA ARG A 440 26.02 -19.76 31.66
C ARG A 440 27.42 -19.60 31.04
N ALA A 441 27.53 -18.95 29.88
CA ALA A 441 28.81 -18.62 29.24
C ALA A 441 29.69 -17.67 30.08
N CYS A 442 29.11 -16.60 30.65
CA CYS A 442 29.83 -15.65 31.51
C CYS A 442 30.23 -16.28 32.86
N CYS A 443 29.35 -17.05 33.49
CA CYS A 443 29.67 -17.79 34.71
C CYS A 443 30.80 -18.81 34.49
N MET A 444 30.83 -19.50 33.36
CA MET A 444 31.94 -20.40 33.02
C MET A 444 33.27 -19.66 32.83
N LEU A 445 33.24 -18.46 32.23
CA LEU A 445 34.43 -17.62 32.05
C LEU A 445 34.95 -17.00 33.36
N TYR A 446 34.06 -16.58 34.26
CA TYR A 446 34.42 -15.83 35.47
C TYR A 446 34.62 -16.70 36.71
N LYS A 447 33.88 -17.81 36.85
CA LYS A 447 33.86 -18.65 38.05
C LYS A 447 34.51 -20.02 37.85
N ASN A 448 34.36 -20.63 36.67
CA ASN A 448 34.86 -21.99 36.37
C ASN A 448 36.03 -21.98 35.37
N ARG A 449 36.84 -20.92 35.38
CA ARG A 449 37.94 -20.69 34.41
C ARG A 449 38.90 -21.88 34.32
N ASP A 450 39.22 -22.50 35.44
CA ASP A 450 40.18 -23.62 35.51
C ASP A 450 39.63 -24.91 34.89
N GLN A 451 38.32 -25.16 35.02
CA GLN A 451 37.64 -26.28 34.33
C GLN A 451 37.67 -26.08 32.82
N LEU A 452 37.54 -24.83 32.37
CA LEU A 452 37.61 -24.49 30.95
C LEU A 452 39.02 -24.73 30.37
N VAL A 453 40.05 -24.32 31.11
CA VAL A 453 41.45 -24.59 30.77
C VAL A 453 41.74 -26.10 30.74
N ALA A 454 41.19 -26.88 31.68
CA ALA A 454 41.32 -28.33 31.69
C ALA A 454 40.68 -28.99 30.44
N ILE A 455 39.46 -28.58 30.07
CA ILE A 455 38.77 -29.08 28.86
C ILE A 455 39.55 -28.73 27.58
N GLU A 456 40.15 -27.55 27.50
CA GLU A 456 40.94 -27.13 26.34
C GLU A 456 42.30 -27.85 26.26
N GLN A 457 42.94 -28.11 27.41
CA GLN A 457 44.12 -28.97 27.51
C GLN A 457 43.82 -30.44 27.15
N GLU A 458 42.68 -30.98 27.58
CA GLU A 458 42.25 -32.34 27.21
C GLU A 458 42.02 -32.48 25.70
N LYS A 459 41.44 -31.45 25.05
CA LYS A 459 41.30 -31.38 23.59
C LYS A 459 42.65 -31.29 22.87
N LEU A 460 43.63 -30.58 23.42
CA LEU A 460 45.01 -30.53 22.90
C LEU A 460 45.78 -31.85 23.08
N HIS A 461 45.41 -32.65 24.10
CA HIS A 461 46.04 -33.94 24.37
C HIS A 461 45.32 -35.14 23.74
N ARG A 462 44.13 -34.97 23.15
CA ARG A 462 43.56 -36.01 22.28
C ARG A 462 44.42 -36.18 21.03
N PRO A 463 44.86 -37.42 20.69
CA PRO A 463 45.46 -37.67 19.39
C PRO A 463 44.44 -37.40 18.29
N PRO A 464 44.86 -36.93 17.10
CA PRO A 464 43.93 -36.67 16.00
C PRO A 464 43.24 -37.97 15.57
N ASP A 465 41.93 -37.91 15.38
CA ASP A 465 41.14 -39.03 14.88
C ASP A 465 41.71 -39.49 13.52
N ARG A 466 42.10 -40.77 13.44
CA ARG A 466 42.58 -41.38 12.19
C ARG A 466 41.41 -41.57 11.23
N PHE A 467 41.10 -40.54 10.45
CA PHE A 467 40.30 -40.69 9.25
C PHE A 467 41.08 -41.54 8.23
N ASP A 468 40.66 -42.79 8.07
CA ASP A 468 41.24 -43.73 7.12
C ASP A 468 40.82 -43.32 5.69
N LEU A 469 41.59 -42.40 5.08
CA LEU A 469 41.35 -41.80 3.75
C LEU A 469 41.47 -42.80 2.57
N ASN A 470 41.45 -44.11 2.85
CA ASN A 470 41.45 -45.16 1.86
C ASN A 470 40.11 -45.23 1.10
N LEU A 471 40.01 -44.45 0.02
CA LEU A 471 38.98 -44.52 -1.01
C LEU A 471 39.08 -45.85 -1.81
N LEU A 472 38.74 -46.96 -1.15
CA LEU A 472 38.59 -48.28 -1.77
C LEU A 472 37.10 -48.65 -1.85
N PRO A 473 36.53 -48.84 -3.06
CA PRO A 473 35.15 -49.26 -3.19
C PRO A 473 34.94 -50.65 -2.55
N ALA A 474 33.85 -50.79 -1.79
CA ALA A 474 33.58 -51.91 -0.89
C ALA A 474 33.59 -53.32 -1.52
N LEU A 475 33.49 -53.40 -2.86
CA LEU A 475 33.43 -54.64 -3.62
C LEU A 475 34.71 -55.49 -3.60
N ARG A 476 35.88 -54.96 -3.22
CA ARG A 476 37.17 -55.66 -3.36
C ARG A 476 37.76 -56.30 -2.10
N ARG A 477 37.13 -56.16 -0.92
CA ARG A 477 37.65 -56.69 0.36
C ARG A 477 37.54 -58.22 0.54
N ARG A 478 36.93 -58.98 -0.39
CA ARG A 478 36.60 -60.40 -0.18
C ARG A 478 37.70 -61.42 -0.52
N ASN A 479 38.84 -61.01 -1.10
CA ASN A 479 39.89 -61.96 -1.52
C ASN A 479 41.32 -61.53 -1.13
N ARG A 480 41.75 -61.88 0.08
CA ARG A 480 43.16 -62.29 0.34
C ARG A 480 43.24 -63.15 1.61
N LYS A 481 43.91 -64.31 1.51
CA LYS A 481 44.10 -65.26 2.63
C LYS A 481 45.20 -64.78 3.59
N GLN A 482 45.08 -65.23 4.84
CA GLN A 482 46.00 -65.06 5.96
C GLN A 482 47.13 -66.11 5.93
N PRO A 483 48.31 -65.81 6.49
CA PRO A 483 48.90 -66.65 7.57
C PRO A 483 49.61 -65.76 8.65
N THR A 484 49.99 -66.17 9.86
CA THR A 484 49.79 -67.34 10.75
C THR A 484 50.10 -66.89 12.20
N SER A 485 49.66 -67.61 13.24
CA SER A 485 49.90 -67.30 14.68
C SER A 485 51.26 -67.85 15.19
N PRO A 486 51.70 -67.57 16.46
CA PRO A 486 51.09 -68.18 17.66
C PRO A 486 50.85 -67.24 18.89
N ASP A 487 50.03 -67.75 19.80
CA ASP A 487 49.64 -67.29 21.16
C ASP A 487 50.74 -67.71 22.20
N PRO A 488 50.66 -67.54 23.57
CA PRO A 488 49.53 -67.10 24.42
C PRO A 488 49.82 -66.20 25.65
N SER A 489 48.75 -65.66 26.29
CA SER A 489 48.28 -66.10 27.64
C SER A 489 47.49 -65.06 28.46
N GLN A 490 46.50 -65.57 29.23
CA GLN A 490 45.72 -64.94 30.32
C GLN A 490 44.69 -63.85 29.91
N ARG A 491 43.40 -63.90 30.29
CA ARG A 491 42.67 -64.66 31.35
C ARG A 491 41.30 -65.18 30.88
N ASN A 492 40.88 -66.31 31.45
CA ASN A 492 39.51 -66.84 31.40
C ASN A 492 38.64 -66.22 32.52
N VAL A 493 37.30 -66.24 32.36
CA VAL A 493 36.32 -67.04 33.13
C VAL A 493 34.93 -66.91 32.45
N ILE A 494 34.16 -68.00 32.46
CA ILE A 494 32.83 -68.17 31.84
C ILE A 494 31.85 -68.65 32.93
N THR A 495 30.55 -68.31 32.85
CA THR A 495 29.33 -69.17 32.94
C THR A 495 28.09 -68.29 33.27
N LEU A 496 27.03 -68.23 32.45
CA LEU A 496 25.86 -69.17 32.34
C LEU A 496 24.96 -69.16 33.61
N SER A 497 23.62 -69.25 33.57
CA SER A 497 22.65 -69.60 32.50
C SER A 497 21.19 -69.23 32.89
N LEU A 498 20.22 -69.62 32.04
CA LEU A 498 18.75 -69.73 32.20
C LEU A 498 17.92 -68.58 31.55
N VAL A 499 16.81 -68.82 30.82
CA VAL A 499 16.33 -70.07 30.16
C VAL A 499 15.35 -69.80 28.98
N GLU A 500 14.92 -70.89 28.34
CA GLU A 500 13.91 -71.19 27.30
C GLU A 500 12.44 -70.80 27.64
N GLN A 501 11.39 -70.88 26.79
CA GLN A 501 11.10 -71.43 25.43
C GLN A 501 9.90 -70.59 24.85
N GLU A 502 9.52 -70.58 23.57
CA GLU A 502 8.72 -71.63 22.88
C GLU A 502 8.76 -71.53 21.33
N PHE A 503 8.32 -72.61 20.69
CA PHE A 503 8.21 -72.87 19.24
C PHE A 503 7.00 -72.15 18.59
N ASN A 504 6.94 -71.85 17.28
CA ASN A 504 6.81 -72.85 16.20
C ASN A 504 7.08 -72.28 14.79
N ALA A 505 7.80 -73.04 13.94
CA ALA A 505 7.90 -72.78 12.49
C ALA A 505 8.07 -74.08 11.68
N VAL A 506 6.98 -74.55 11.05
CA VAL A 506 6.77 -75.82 10.34
C VAL A 506 5.56 -75.61 9.40
N LYS A 507 5.44 -75.99 8.10
CA LYS A 507 6.28 -76.62 7.05
C LYS A 507 5.72 -76.15 5.66
N VAL A 508 6.51 -75.95 4.58
CA VAL A 508 6.73 -76.85 3.39
C VAL A 508 5.44 -77.17 2.59
N PRO A 509 5.38 -77.16 1.21
CA PRO A 509 6.43 -77.48 0.23
C PRO A 509 6.67 -76.48 -0.95
N LYS A 510 7.32 -76.98 -2.02
CA LYS A 510 8.10 -76.33 -3.08
C LYS A 510 7.83 -77.06 -4.43
N GLU A 511 8.17 -76.45 -5.57
CA GLU A 511 8.20 -77.04 -6.94
C GLU A 511 6.84 -77.20 -7.68
N ARG A 512 6.70 -77.23 -9.03
CA ARG A 512 7.51 -76.82 -10.23
C ARG A 512 6.62 -76.89 -11.51
N GLY A 513 7.03 -76.21 -12.61
CA GLY A 513 6.53 -76.38 -14.00
C GLY A 513 6.54 -75.05 -14.79
N LEU A 514 7.34 -74.81 -15.84
CA LEU A 514 7.33 -75.35 -17.23
C LEU A 514 5.98 -75.07 -17.94
N VAL A 515 5.87 -74.53 -19.18
CA VAL A 515 6.78 -74.57 -20.36
C VAL A 515 6.55 -73.41 -21.38
N LEU A 516 7.44 -73.32 -22.38
CA LEU A 516 7.66 -72.34 -23.48
C LEU A 516 6.46 -71.76 -24.29
N GLY A 517 6.65 -70.55 -24.86
CA GLY A 517 6.94 -70.44 -26.32
C GLY A 517 5.97 -69.70 -27.28
N GLY A 518 6.44 -68.58 -27.87
CA GLY A 518 6.42 -68.35 -29.33
C GLY A 518 5.24 -67.66 -30.06
N LEU A 519 5.55 -66.50 -30.68
CA LEU A 519 5.03 -65.95 -31.97
C LEU A 519 3.53 -65.60 -32.16
N GLY A 520 3.28 -64.38 -32.67
CA GLY A 520 2.26 -64.16 -33.72
C GLY A 520 1.24 -63.02 -33.58
N ALA A 521 1.31 -62.05 -34.50
CA ALA A 521 0.23 -61.19 -35.03
C ALA A 521 -0.45 -60.06 -34.18
N GLN A 522 -0.53 -58.90 -34.83
CA GLN A 522 -1.32 -57.68 -34.59
C GLN A 522 -2.80 -57.83 -35.02
N PRO A 523 -3.67 -56.79 -34.94
CA PRO A 523 -3.77 -55.65 -33.99
C PRO A 523 -5.22 -55.40 -33.48
N GLU A 524 -5.41 -54.50 -32.52
CA GLU A 524 -6.67 -53.72 -32.33
C GLU A 524 -6.38 -52.42 -31.53
N HIS A 525 -7.32 -51.48 -31.49
CA HIS A 525 -7.01 -50.04 -31.48
C HIS A 525 -6.97 -49.30 -30.11
N ARG A 526 -6.27 -48.15 -30.11
CA ARG A 526 -6.50 -46.93 -29.28
C ARG A 526 -6.33 -47.04 -27.74
N ARG A 527 -5.20 -46.50 -27.24
CA ARG A 527 -5.08 -45.46 -26.18
C ARG A 527 -3.68 -45.51 -25.52
N LEU A 528 -2.72 -44.67 -25.94
CA LEU A 528 -1.73 -44.08 -24.99
C LEU A 528 -0.88 -42.87 -25.48
N GLU A 529 -1.17 -42.23 -26.62
CA GLU A 529 -0.39 -41.07 -27.12
C GLU A 529 -0.97 -39.70 -26.71
N ARG A 530 -1.13 -39.44 -25.40
CA ARG A 530 -1.53 -38.10 -24.88
C ARG A 530 -0.85 -37.69 -23.57
N ARG A 531 0.27 -38.30 -23.18
CA ARG A 531 0.94 -38.01 -21.89
C ARG A 531 2.43 -37.67 -21.93
N LEU A 532 3.07 -37.56 -23.11
CA LEU A 532 4.50 -37.19 -23.22
C LEU A 532 4.81 -35.81 -23.84
N GLU A 533 3.83 -35.08 -24.38
CA GLU A 533 4.06 -33.70 -24.86
C GLU A 533 3.83 -32.60 -23.82
N LYS A 534 3.40 -32.94 -22.59
CA LYS A 534 3.13 -31.97 -21.51
C LYS A 534 4.29 -31.70 -20.54
N MET A 535 5.52 -32.13 -20.86
CA MET A 535 6.72 -31.86 -20.03
C MET A 535 7.91 -31.27 -20.79
N LYS A 536 7.67 -30.46 -21.84
CA LYS A 536 8.71 -29.66 -22.52
C LYS A 536 8.27 -28.24 -22.92
N ILE A 537 7.62 -27.50 -22.01
CA ILE A 537 7.52 -26.04 -22.09
C ILE A 537 7.73 -25.44 -20.69
N MET A 538 8.99 -25.20 -20.30
CA MET A 538 9.30 -24.44 -19.08
C MET A 538 10.70 -23.80 -19.09
N VAL A 539 11.01 -23.01 -20.12
CA VAL A 539 12.14 -22.05 -20.10
C VAL A 539 11.75 -20.79 -20.88
N ARG A 540 11.47 -19.67 -20.19
CA ARG A 540 11.66 -18.28 -20.66
C ARG A 540 11.64 -17.33 -19.43
N PRO A 541 12.19 -16.11 -19.55
CA PRO A 541 13.04 -15.53 -18.50
C PRO A 541 12.33 -14.60 -17.51
N ASP A 542 13.05 -14.28 -16.44
CA ASP A 542 12.70 -13.31 -15.41
C ASP A 542 12.36 -11.93 -15.95
N PHE A 543 11.14 -11.45 -15.66
CA PHE A 543 10.79 -10.03 -15.63
C PHE A 543 9.68 -9.80 -14.58
N PHE A 544 10.08 -9.59 -13.34
CA PHE A 544 9.23 -9.00 -12.30
C PHE A 544 9.90 -7.74 -11.76
N GLN A 545 9.55 -6.59 -12.33
CA GLN A 545 9.72 -5.29 -11.67
C GLN A 545 8.45 -4.95 -10.89
N PRO A 546 8.56 -4.35 -9.69
CA PRO A 546 7.39 -3.91 -8.94
C PRO A 546 6.69 -2.75 -9.67
N VAL A 547 5.39 -2.91 -9.93
CA VAL A 547 4.55 -1.85 -10.50
C VAL A 547 4.34 -0.76 -9.44
N HIS A 548 5.05 0.36 -9.58
CA HIS A 548 4.70 1.58 -8.88
C HIS A 548 3.34 2.10 -9.39
N VAL A 549 2.41 2.37 -8.47
CA VAL A 549 1.15 3.05 -8.79
C VAL A 549 1.47 4.52 -9.08
N ALA A 550 1.51 4.86 -10.37
CA ALA A 550 1.67 6.23 -10.83
C ALA A 550 0.34 7.02 -10.68
N PRO A 551 0.40 8.35 -10.45
CA PRO A 551 -0.79 9.18 -10.40
C PRO A 551 -1.51 9.24 -11.77
N TYR A 552 -2.80 9.57 -11.73
CA TYR A 552 -3.77 9.42 -12.84
C TYR A 552 -3.39 10.12 -14.17
N SER A 553 -2.40 11.03 -14.17
CA SER A 553 -1.94 11.75 -15.36
C SER A 553 -1.11 10.93 -16.36
N GLU A 554 -0.61 9.74 -16.01
CA GLU A 554 0.20 8.92 -16.93
C GLU A 554 -0.62 7.98 -17.82
N ARG A 555 -1.95 7.90 -17.61
CA ARG A 555 -2.84 6.97 -18.33
C ARG A 555 -3.18 7.38 -19.78
N ILE A 556 -2.59 8.46 -20.30
CA ILE A 556 -2.82 8.98 -21.67
C ILE A 556 -1.88 8.31 -22.70
N LYS A 557 -0.69 7.84 -22.30
CA LYS A 557 0.28 7.22 -23.22
C LYS A 557 -0.05 5.82 -23.79
N PRO A 558 -1.01 5.02 -23.27
CA PRO A 558 -1.40 3.76 -23.92
C PRO A 558 -2.37 3.92 -25.10
N LEU A 559 -3.10 5.05 -25.22
CA LEU A 559 -4.18 5.19 -26.21
C LEU A 559 -3.69 5.14 -27.66
N ASP A 560 -2.47 5.62 -27.94
CA ASP A 560 -1.88 5.59 -29.29
C ASP A 560 -1.63 4.17 -29.84
N ARG A 561 -1.70 3.11 -29.02
CA ARG A 561 -1.44 1.74 -29.48
C ARG A 561 -2.64 1.01 -30.07
N ASN A 562 -3.87 1.51 -29.88
CA ASN A 562 -5.11 0.81 -30.27
C ASN A 562 -5.87 1.49 -31.43
N VAL A 563 -5.26 2.49 -32.09
CA VAL A 563 -5.83 3.17 -33.26
C VAL A 563 -5.21 2.62 -34.53
N VAL A 564 -6.01 1.98 -35.39
CA VAL A 564 -5.58 1.60 -36.73
C VAL A 564 -5.94 2.72 -37.69
N ARG A 565 -4.91 3.34 -38.31
CA ARG A 565 -5.11 4.31 -39.40
C ARG A 565 -5.37 3.56 -40.71
N THR A 566 -6.48 3.88 -41.38
CA THR A 566 -6.71 3.43 -42.77
C THR A 566 -5.93 4.30 -43.75
N LYS A 567 -5.68 3.80 -44.96
CA LYS A 567 -4.88 4.51 -45.97
C LYS A 567 -5.51 5.83 -46.43
N ASP A 568 -6.81 5.99 -46.23
CA ASP A 568 -7.60 7.15 -46.65
C ASP A 568 -7.75 8.20 -45.52
N GLY A 569 -6.94 8.10 -44.46
CA GLY A 569 -6.88 9.09 -43.36
C GLY A 569 -7.91 8.87 -42.23
N GLY A 570 -8.74 7.83 -42.31
CA GLY A 570 -9.67 7.45 -41.25
C GLY A 570 -8.97 6.82 -40.04
N MET A 571 -9.54 7.03 -38.85
CA MET A 571 -9.11 6.38 -37.60
C MET A 571 -10.19 5.41 -37.12
N LEU A 572 -9.85 4.13 -37.01
CA LEU A 572 -10.74 3.09 -36.48
C LEU A 572 -10.20 2.61 -35.12
N TYR A 573 -11.07 2.70 -34.10
CA TYR A 573 -10.80 2.26 -32.74
C TYR A 573 -11.32 0.83 -32.53
N ASN A 574 -10.50 -0.04 -31.96
CA ASN A 574 -10.84 -1.45 -31.77
C ASN A 574 -10.65 -1.86 -30.30
N GLY A 575 -11.73 -1.87 -29.51
CA GLY A 575 -11.71 -2.36 -28.13
C GLY A 575 -12.92 -1.94 -27.29
N TYR A 576 -13.53 -2.92 -26.62
CA TYR A 576 -14.56 -2.71 -25.60
C TYR A 576 -13.99 -1.97 -24.38
N LEU A 577 -14.80 -1.08 -23.79
CA LEU A 577 -14.52 -0.40 -22.52
C LEU A 577 -15.06 -1.22 -21.34
N PRO A 578 -14.25 -1.46 -20.28
CA PRO A 578 -14.73 -1.78 -18.94
C PRO A 578 -15.02 -0.51 -18.11
#